data_AF-A0A7H8T262-F1
#
_entry.id   AF-A0A7H8T262-F1
#
_cell.length_a   1.000
_cell.length_b   1.000
_cell.length_c   1.000
_cell.angle_alpha   90.00
_cell.angle_beta   90.00
_cell.angle_gamma   90.00
#
_symmetry.space_group_name_H-M   'P 1'
#
loop_
_entity.id
_entity.type
_entity.pdbx_description
1 polymer ?
#
loop_
_entity_poly.entity_id
_entity_poly.type
_entity_poly.pdbx_seq_one_letter_code
_entity_poly.pdbx_strand_id
1 'polypeptide(L)'
;MSRRSGRPLGFAEALDLPLSVDLYTAARAFGICPATAYKLIRLGTFPCPVLRVGGRYRIPTAYLLRTLGIEERPVYAVPLEVDAALANQPPDVQTHTTEVPA
;
A
#
# COMPACT_ATOMS: atom_id res chain seq x y z
N MET A 1 16.47 27.47 9.25
CA MET A 1 15.05 27.78 9.47
C MET A 1 14.20 26.90 8.57
N SER A 2 13.79 25.71 9.02
CA SER A 2 12.90 24.84 8.26
C SER A 2 11.50 25.43 8.35
N ARG A 3 10.99 26.06 7.27
CA ARG A 3 9.56 26.35 7.17
C ARG A 3 8.87 25.01 7.35
N ARG A 4 8.09 24.89 8.43
CA ARG A 4 7.32 23.69 8.78
C ARG A 4 6.76 23.12 7.48
N SER A 5 7.26 21.95 7.07
CA SER A 5 6.54 21.10 6.14
C SER A 5 5.09 21.10 6.63
N GLY A 6 4.13 21.32 5.73
CA GLY A 6 2.72 21.28 6.11
C GLY A 6 2.43 20.02 6.93
N ARG A 7 1.36 20.04 7.73
CA ARG A 7 0.96 18.92 8.59
C ARG A 7 1.21 17.58 7.86
N PRO A 8 1.90 16.61 8.50
CA PRO A 8 2.11 15.29 7.91
C PRO A 8 0.80 14.69 7.43
N LEU A 9 0.88 13.92 6.34
CA LEU A 9 -0.30 13.31 5.72
C LEU A 9 -1.02 12.42 6.75
N GLY A 10 -2.33 12.59 6.91
CA GLY A 10 -3.14 11.73 7.78
C GLY A 10 -3.52 10.42 7.10
N PHE A 11 -3.96 9.41 7.86
CA PHE A 11 -4.39 8.11 7.32
C PHE A 11 -5.57 8.24 6.33
N ALA A 12 -6.63 8.96 6.71
CA ALA A 12 -7.78 9.16 5.84
C ALA A 12 -7.39 9.88 4.53
N GLU A 13 -6.51 10.88 4.62
CA GLU A 13 -5.99 11.59 3.46
C GLU A 13 -5.10 10.70 2.58
N ALA A 14 -4.34 9.79 3.18
CA ALA A 14 -3.48 8.84 2.45
C ALA A 14 -4.29 7.82 1.64
N LEU A 15 -5.43 7.36 2.18
CA LEU A 15 -6.31 6.38 1.53
C LEU A 15 -7.24 7.00 0.48
N ASP A 16 -7.42 8.33 0.50
CA ASP A 16 -8.18 9.09 -0.51
C ASP A 16 -7.27 9.65 -1.63
N LEU A 17 -5.98 9.27 -1.63
CA LEU A 17 -5.05 9.73 -2.65
C LEU A 17 -5.43 9.20 -4.04
N PRO A 18 -5.21 9.99 -5.11
CA PRO A 18 -5.36 9.50 -6.47
C PRO A 18 -4.34 8.38 -6.77
N LEU A 19 -4.52 7.66 -7.89
CA LEU A 19 -3.63 6.57 -8.33
C LEU A 19 -2.13 6.91 -8.31
N SER A 20 -1.79 8.18 -8.59
CA SER A 20 -0.43 8.68 -8.48
C SER A 20 -0.40 10.12 -7.99
N VAL A 21 0.61 10.44 -7.19
CA VAL A 21 0.81 11.76 -6.60
C VAL A 21 2.11 12.39 -7.08
N ASP A 22 2.24 13.70 -6.87
CA ASP A 22 3.50 14.42 -7.08
C ASP A 22 4.49 14.19 -5.92
N LEU A 23 5.73 14.62 -6.14
CA LEU A 23 6.81 14.50 -5.15
C LEU A 23 6.56 15.26 -3.85
N TYR A 24 5.87 16.40 -3.90
CA TYR A 24 5.59 17.21 -2.72
C TYR A 24 4.63 16.47 -1.78
N THR A 25 3.57 15.88 -2.35
CA THR A 25 2.62 15.04 -1.63
C THR A 25 3.30 13.81 -1.03
N ALA A 26 4.17 13.13 -1.80
CA ALA A 26 4.93 11.99 -1.29
C ALA A 26 5.91 12.39 -0.16
N ALA A 27 6.61 13.52 -0.32
CA ALA A 27 7.51 14.04 0.71
C ALA A 27 6.77 14.35 2.02
N ARG A 28 5.56 14.92 1.92
CA ARG A 28 4.69 15.18 3.07
C ARG A 28 4.26 13.90 3.77
N ALA A 29 3.99 12.82 3.03
CA ALA A 29 3.67 11.52 3.60
C ALA A 29 4.82 10.95 4.44
N PHE A 30 6.07 11.13 4.00
CA PHE A 30 7.26 10.70 4.74
C PHE A 30 7.75 11.72 5.79
N GLY A 31 7.10 12.88 5.94
CA GLY A 31 7.53 13.93 6.86
C GLY A 31 8.84 14.61 6.48
N ILE A 32 9.27 14.52 5.22
CA ILE A 32 10.51 15.14 4.73
C ILE A 32 10.21 16.40 3.93
N CYS A 33 11.14 17.37 3.95
CA CYS A 33 10.96 18.57 3.16
C CYS A 33 11.22 18.29 1.66
N PRO A 34 10.62 19.08 0.74
CA PRO A 34 10.76 18.84 -0.71
C PRO A 34 12.21 18.88 -1.19
N ALA A 35 13.03 19.78 -0.63
CA ALA A 35 14.45 19.87 -0.96
C ALA A 35 15.19 18.55 -0.67
N THR A 36 14.92 17.94 0.49
CA THR A 36 15.46 16.62 0.84
C THR A 36 14.93 15.53 -0.08
N ALA A 37 13.64 15.57 -0.43
CA ALA A 37 13.06 14.61 -1.37
C ALA A 37 13.75 14.65 -2.75
N TYR A 38 13.96 15.85 -3.31
CA TYR A 38 14.72 16.02 -4.55
C TYR A 38 16.17 15.53 -4.43
N LYS A 39 16.83 15.78 -3.29
CA LYS A 39 18.19 15.28 -3.03
C LYS A 39 18.23 13.76 -3.03
N LEU A 40 17.32 13.10 -2.31
CA LEU A 40 17.23 11.64 -2.24
C LEU A 40 16.98 11.02 -3.61
N ILE A 41 16.13 11.65 -4.43
CA ILE A 41 15.92 11.20 -5.81
C ILE A 41 17.20 11.28 -6.65
N ARG A 42 17.94 12.39 -6.57
CA ARG A 42 19.20 12.55 -7.31
C ARG A 42 20.25 11.52 -6.86
N LEU A 43 20.19 11.09 -5.61
CA LEU A 43 21.06 10.04 -5.05
C LEU A 43 20.53 8.62 -5.32
N GLY A 44 19.32 8.47 -5.88
CA GLY A 44 18.70 7.16 -6.08
C GLY A 44 18.23 6.48 -4.79
N THR A 45 18.12 7.22 -3.68
CA THR A 45 17.80 6.70 -2.34
C THR A 45 16.44 7.16 -1.83
N PHE A 46 15.54 7.59 -2.73
CA PHE A 46 14.16 7.91 -2.35
C PHE A 46 13.42 6.60 -1.99
N PRO A 47 12.59 6.59 -0.93
CA PRO A 47 12.11 5.33 -0.34
C PRO A 47 11.02 4.61 -1.16
N CYS A 48 10.57 5.19 -2.27
CA CYS A 48 9.66 4.52 -3.20
C CYS A 48 10.05 4.78 -4.66
N PRO A 49 9.58 3.94 -5.61
CA PRO A 49 9.81 4.13 -7.03
C PRO A 49 9.26 5.48 -7.52
N VAL A 50 10.06 6.17 -8.32
CA VAL A 50 9.71 7.47 -8.88
C VAL A 50 9.65 7.38 -10.40
N LEU A 51 8.48 7.68 -10.96
CA LEU A 51 8.25 7.73 -12.39
C LEU A 51 8.54 9.14 -12.92
N ARG A 52 9.16 9.21 -14.09
CA ARG A 52 9.39 10.45 -14.84
C ARG A 52 8.47 10.49 -16.05
N VAL A 53 7.37 11.24 -15.92
CA VAL A 53 6.36 11.35 -16.99
C VAL A 53 6.21 12.82 -17.37
N GLY A 54 6.47 13.15 -18.64
CA GLY A 54 6.38 14.53 -19.14
C GLY A 54 7.24 15.53 -18.36
N GLY A 55 8.45 15.12 -17.94
CA GLY A 55 9.37 15.94 -17.14
C GLY A 55 8.99 16.09 -15.66
N ARG A 56 7.85 15.56 -15.23
CA ARG A 56 7.37 15.63 -13.83
C ARG A 56 7.68 14.33 -13.08
N TYR A 57 7.91 14.47 -11.78
CA TYR A 57 8.00 13.34 -10.87
C TYR A 57 6.60 12.85 -10.50
N ARG A 58 6.37 11.56 -10.62
CA ARG A 58 5.13 10.88 -10.20
C ARG A 58 5.47 9.69 -9.32
N ILE A 59 4.76 9.55 -8.21
CA ILE A 59 4.88 8.43 -7.30
C ILE A 59 3.56 7.66 -7.35
N PRO A 60 3.56 6.38 -7.73
CA PRO A 60 2.35 5.58 -7.66
C PRO A 60 1.96 5.38 -6.19
N THR A 61 0.69 5.63 -5.88
CA THR A 61 0.17 5.61 -4.51
C THR A 61 0.32 4.24 -3.87
N ALA A 62 0.14 3.16 -4.64
CA ALA A 62 0.34 1.79 -4.17
C ALA A 62 1.74 1.56 -3.57
N TYR A 63 2.80 2.09 -4.19
CA TYR A 63 4.15 1.96 -3.64
C TYR A 63 4.38 2.87 -2.44
N LEU A 64 3.81 4.08 -2.46
CA LEU A 64 3.87 5.00 -1.32
C LEU A 64 3.24 4.38 -0.07
N LEU A 65 2.03 3.83 -0.21
CA LEU A 65 1.30 3.15 0.87
C LEU A 65 2.07 1.92 1.35
N ARG A 66 2.56 1.07 0.44
CA ARG A 66 3.38 -0.10 0.79
C ARG A 66 4.63 0.28 1.58
N THR A 67 5.36 1.32 1.17
CA THR A 67 6.55 1.79 1.89
C THR A 67 6.21 2.29 3.31
N LEU A 68 5.00 2.82 3.51
CA LEU A 68 4.49 3.21 4.83
C LEU A 68 3.93 2.03 5.65
N GLY A 69 3.99 0.80 5.12
CA GLY A 69 3.45 -0.39 5.78
C GLY A 69 1.93 -0.55 5.63
N ILE A 70 1.31 0.19 4.72
CA ILE A 70 -0.12 0.11 4.43
C ILE A 70 -0.31 -0.82 3.23
N GLU A 71 -0.93 -1.98 3.47
CA GLU A 71 -1.30 -2.91 2.40
C GLU A 71 -2.70 -2.60 1.90
N GLU A 72 -2.79 -2.09 0.66
CA GLU A 72 -4.05 -1.91 -0.03
C GLU A 72 -4.48 -3.25 -0.63
N ARG A 73 -5.37 -3.96 0.06
CA ARG A 73 -5.91 -5.25 -0.41
C ARG A 73 -7.28 -4.99 -1.02
N PRO A 74 -7.45 -5.15 -2.35
CA PRO A 74 -8.76 -4.98 -2.96
C PRO A 74 -9.73 -6.00 -2.36
N VAL A 75 -10.73 -5.51 -1.63
CA VAL A 75 -11.83 -6.33 -1.14
C VAL A 75 -12.87 -6.36 -2.24
N TYR A 76 -12.88 -7.44 -3.00
CA TYR A 76 -13.97 -7.70 -3.94
C TYR A 76 -15.18 -8.18 -3.13
N ALA A 77 -16.28 -7.44 -3.21
CA ALA A 77 -17.55 -7.94 -2.74
C ALA A 77 -17.98 -9.08 -3.69
N VAL A 78 -17.94 -10.31 -3.20
CA VAL A 78 -18.51 -11.45 -3.92
C VAL A 78 -19.98 -11.55 -3.49
N PRO A 79 -20.95 -11.52 -4.42
CA PRO A 79 -22.34 -11.83 -4.08
C PRO A 79 -22.39 -13.21 -3.42
N LEU A 80 -23.04 -13.31 -2.25
CA LEU A 80 -23.15 -14.53 -1.43
C LEU A 80 -23.95 -15.66 -2.10
N GLU A 81 -24.22 -15.59 -3.40
CA GLU A 81 -24.96 -16.60 -4.17
C GLU A 81 -24.19 -17.92 -4.32
N VAL A 82 -22.89 -17.93 -4.00
CA VAL A 82 -21.97 -19.07 -4.16
C VAL A 82 -22.09 -20.09 -3.01
N ASP A 83 -22.73 -19.75 -1.89
CA ASP A 83 -22.83 -20.62 -0.71
C ASP A 83 -23.81 -21.80 -0.91
N ALA A 84 -24.81 -21.67 -1.79
CA ALA A 84 -25.79 -22.72 -2.02
C ALA A 84 -25.21 -23.96 -2.76
N ALA A 85 -24.14 -23.77 -3.53
CA ALA A 85 -23.48 -24.87 -4.26
C ALA A 85 -22.39 -25.56 -3.42
N LEU A 86 -21.64 -24.81 -2.60
CA LEU A 86 -20.60 -25.35 -1.71
C LEU A 86 -21.18 -26.15 -0.54
N ALA A 87 -22.40 -25.84 -0.07
CA ALA A 87 -23.07 -26.60 0.98
C ALA A 87 -23.43 -28.05 0.59
N ASN A 88 -23.43 -28.39 -0.70
CA ASN A 88 -23.72 -29.73 -1.20
C ASN A 88 -22.47 -30.59 -1.43
N GLN A 89 -21.27 -30.05 -1.18
CA GLN A 89 -20.05 -30.85 -1.15
C GLN A 89 -19.93 -31.45 0.26
N PRO A 90 -20.08 -32.76 0.45
CA PRO A 90 -19.79 -33.36 1.75
C PRO A 90 -18.34 -33.04 2.12
N PRO A 91 -18.06 -32.62 3.36
CA PRO A 91 -16.69 -32.35 3.79
C PRO A 91 -15.87 -33.63 3.63
N ASP A 92 -14.76 -33.56 2.89
CA ASP A 92 -13.72 -34.59 2.94
C ASP A 92 -13.19 -34.63 4.37
N VAL A 93 -13.75 -35.53 5.18
CA VAL A 93 -13.27 -35.80 6.54
C VAL A 93 -11.91 -36.47 6.40
N GLN A 94 -10.86 -35.66 6.44
CA GLN A 94 -9.50 -36.15 6.66
C GLN A 94 -9.41 -36.65 8.10
N THR A 95 -9.74 -37.93 8.29
CA THR A 95 -9.52 -38.65 9.55
C THR A 95 -8.00 -38.75 9.78
N HIS A 96 -7.43 -37.78 10.49
CA HIS A 96 -6.10 -37.92 11.06
C HIS A 96 -6.20 -38.94 12.20
N THR A 97 -5.98 -40.22 11.88
CA THR A 97 -5.71 -41.24 12.88
C THR A 97 -4.38 -40.89 13.56
N THR A 98 -4.46 -40.29 14.73
CA THR A 98 -3.33 -40.23 15.66
C THR A 98 -3.19 -41.62 16.29
N GLU A 99 -2.38 -42.48 15.68
CA GLU A 99 -1.77 -43.61 16.39
C GLU A 99 -0.55 -43.10 17.16
N VAL A 100 -0.62 -43.18 18.49
CA VAL A 100 0.53 -43.07 19.39
C VAL A 100 0.88 -44.51 19.80
N PRO A 101 2.05 -45.07 19.42
CA PRO A 101 2.46 -46.36 19.95
C PRO A 101 3.21 -46.14 21.27
N ALA A 102 2.91 -47.00 22.24
CA ALA A 102 3.71 -47.26 23.44
C ALA A 102 4.39 -48.63 23.28
#